data_AF-A0A3B4C159-F1
#
_entry.id   AF-A0A3B4C159-F1
#
_cell.length_a   1.000
_cell.length_b   1.000
_cell.length_c   1.000
_cell.angle_alpha   90.00
_cell.angle_beta   90.00
_cell.angle_gamma   90.00
#
_symmetry.space_group_name_H-M   'P 1'
#
loop_
_entity.id
_entity.type
_entity.pdbx_description
1 polymer ?
#
loop_
_entity_poly.entity_id
_entity_poly.type
_entity_poly.pdbx_seq_one_letter_code
_entity_poly.pdbx_strand_id
1 'polypeptide(L)'
;MGGFWAAVVPVLQMFFLSLLLLIMLPAMFGFSLGITETYMKILIKTLKWATLRIQKSSKEEETLKHSSSNGLIQRDDSSLEKEIGERRGNRRGDFALSDVFYFSKKGIESIVEDEVTQRFSSEELVSWNLLTRTNNNFHYISLRLTILWGVGVIVRYGILLPLRVSLAAIGLSWLVIGTTVVGFIPNCWLKDWLSELVHVMCYRICARGLSATIHYHNRENKPKKGGICVANHTSPIDVVILANDGGYAMVGQVHGGLMGVVQRAMVRACPHIWFERAEMKDRHLVTQRLRDHVNDKKKLPILIFPEGTCINNTSVMMFKKGSFEIGGTIYPVAIKYDPQFGDAFWNSAKYNMVSYLLRMMTSWAIVCNVWYLPPMTQKEGEDAVQFANRVKSAIAQQGGLVDLSWDGGLKRAKVKDTFKQEQQKKYSCMVVGDDSSE
;
A
#
# COMPACT_ATOMS: atom_id res chain seq x y z
N MET A 1 41.63 -16.24 19.24
CA MET A 1 40.89 -15.81 18.03
C MET A 1 40.70 -16.92 16.99
N GLY A 2 41.66 -17.83 16.76
CA GLY A 2 41.51 -18.90 15.75
C GLY A 2 40.33 -19.87 15.96
N GLY A 3 40.03 -20.28 17.21
CA GLY A 3 38.95 -21.25 17.49
C GLY A 3 37.53 -20.72 17.30
N PHE A 4 37.29 -19.42 17.55
CA PHE A 4 35.98 -18.80 17.33
C PHE A 4 35.64 -18.74 15.83
N TRP A 5 36.57 -18.27 15.01
CA TRP A 5 36.39 -18.24 13.55
C TRP A 5 36.34 -19.64 12.93
N ALA A 6 37.08 -20.61 13.48
CA ALA A 6 37.02 -22.01 13.04
C ALA A 6 35.64 -22.66 13.26
N ALA A 7 34.86 -22.21 14.25
CA ALA A 7 33.48 -22.68 14.47
C ALA A 7 32.44 -21.84 13.71
N VAL A 8 32.64 -20.52 13.63
CA VAL A 8 31.69 -19.59 12.99
C VAL A 8 31.65 -19.76 11.47
N VAL A 9 32.80 -19.96 10.83
CA VAL A 9 32.88 -20.07 9.35
C VAL A 9 32.09 -21.27 8.82
N PRO A 10 32.25 -22.51 9.35
CA PRO A 10 31.44 -23.65 8.91
C PRO A 10 29.94 -23.46 9.13
N VAL A 11 29.54 -22.83 10.25
CA VAL A 11 28.12 -22.54 10.54
C VAL A 11 27.55 -21.56 9.53
N LEU A 12 28.28 -20.49 9.20
CA LEU A 12 27.87 -19.54 8.16
C LEU A 12 27.82 -20.19 6.78
N GLN A 13 28.80 -21.03 6.44
CA GLN A 13 28.81 -21.77 5.17
C GLN A 13 27.60 -22.69 5.05
N MET A 14 27.29 -23.46 6.10
CA MET A 14 26.10 -24.32 6.15
C MET A 14 24.81 -23.51 6.06
N PHE A 15 24.75 -22.35 6.72
CA PHE A 15 23.62 -21.43 6.62
C PHE A 15 23.42 -20.94 5.17
N PHE A 16 24.46 -20.40 4.52
CA PHE A 16 24.35 -19.92 3.14
C PHE A 16 24.07 -21.05 2.14
N LEU A 17 24.66 -22.23 2.33
CA LEU A 17 24.38 -23.41 1.52
C LEU A 17 22.90 -23.83 1.67
N SER A 18 22.36 -23.79 2.89
CA SER A 18 20.94 -24.07 3.13
C SER A 18 20.03 -23.03 2.46
N LEU A 19 20.37 -21.74 2.49
CA LEU A 19 19.63 -20.70 1.77
C LEU A 19 19.65 -20.93 0.27
N LEU A 20 20.82 -21.29 -0.27
CA LEU A 20 20.98 -21.57 -1.70
C LEU A 20 20.11 -22.77 -2.12
N LEU A 21 20.25 -23.89 -1.42
CA LEU A 21 19.59 -25.14 -1.79
C LEU A 21 18.09 -25.14 -1.50
N LEU A 22 17.66 -24.61 -0.35
CA LEU A 22 16.26 -24.70 0.11
C LEU A 22 15.40 -23.50 -0.27
N ILE A 23 15.99 -22.38 -0.67
CA ILE A 23 15.24 -21.15 -0.94
C ILE A 23 15.54 -20.62 -2.35
N MET A 24 16.81 -20.46 -2.72
CA MET A 24 17.19 -19.88 -4.00
C MET A 24 16.91 -20.82 -5.19
N LEU A 25 17.38 -22.08 -5.14
CA LEU A 25 17.13 -23.03 -6.22
C LEU A 25 15.61 -23.22 -6.49
N PRO A 26 14.75 -23.47 -5.48
CA PRO A 26 13.30 -23.50 -5.69
C PRO A 26 12.75 -22.19 -6.28
N ALA A 27 13.31 -21.03 -5.91
CA ALA A 27 12.92 -19.74 -6.49
C ALA A 27 13.16 -19.66 -7.99
N MET A 28 14.31 -20.15 -8.45
CA MET A 28 14.69 -20.14 -9.86
C MET A 28 13.70 -20.93 -10.71
N PHE A 29 13.35 -22.13 -10.27
CA PHE A 29 12.48 -23.03 -11.03
C PHE A 29 10.99 -22.83 -10.71
N GLY A 30 10.64 -21.95 -9.77
CA GLY A 30 9.26 -21.63 -9.43
C GLY A 30 8.52 -22.70 -8.61
N PHE A 31 9.24 -23.62 -7.98
CA PHE A 31 8.65 -24.60 -7.06
C PHE A 31 8.73 -24.15 -5.60
N SER A 32 7.80 -24.65 -4.78
CA SER A 32 7.77 -24.49 -3.32
C SER A 32 8.15 -25.83 -2.70
N LEU A 33 9.04 -25.83 -1.70
CA LEU A 33 9.36 -27.02 -0.90
C LEU A 33 8.30 -27.30 0.19
N GLY A 34 7.17 -26.58 0.19
CA GLY A 34 6.10 -26.72 1.20
C GLY A 34 6.44 -26.14 2.58
N ILE A 35 7.66 -25.62 2.78
CA ILE A 35 8.10 -25.00 4.04
C ILE A 35 7.23 -23.79 4.38
N THR A 36 7.01 -22.90 3.42
CA THR A 36 6.17 -21.71 3.60
C THR A 36 4.72 -22.09 3.89
N GLU A 37 4.16 -23.07 3.19
CA GLU A 37 2.78 -23.54 3.43
C GLU A 37 2.62 -24.14 4.83
N THR A 38 3.61 -24.92 5.29
CA THR A 38 3.62 -25.50 6.64
C THR A 38 3.73 -24.40 7.70
N TYR A 39 4.63 -23.45 7.52
CA TYR A 39 4.75 -22.27 8.38
C TYR A 39 3.43 -21.49 8.45
N MET A 40 2.79 -21.21 7.31
CA MET A 40 1.52 -20.49 7.25
C MET A 40 0.39 -21.27 7.94
N LYS A 41 0.31 -22.60 7.78
CA LYS A 41 -0.68 -23.44 8.49
C LYS A 41 -0.52 -23.33 10.02
N ILE A 42 0.72 -23.40 10.52
CA ILE A 42 1.03 -23.27 11.96
C ILE A 42 0.68 -21.86 12.45
N LEU A 43 1.05 -20.83 11.69
CA LEU A 43 0.79 -19.44 12.02
C LEU A 43 -0.70 -19.14 12.09
N ILE A 44 -1.48 -19.54 11.08
CA ILE A 44 -2.94 -19.38 11.04
C ILE A 44 -3.59 -20.06 12.24
N LYS A 45 -3.18 -21.29 12.56
CA LYS A 45 -3.73 -22.03 13.71
C LYS A 45 -3.44 -21.30 15.02
N THR A 46 -2.22 -20.77 15.18
CA THR A 46 -1.80 -19.99 16.34
C THR A 46 -2.58 -18.68 16.47
N LEU A 47 -2.72 -17.92 15.39
CA LEU A 47 -3.45 -16.65 15.37
C LEU A 47 -4.94 -16.86 15.63
N LYS A 48 -5.59 -17.86 15.00
CA LYS A 48 -6.99 -18.20 15.26
C LYS A 48 -7.22 -18.56 16.73
N TRP A 49 -6.32 -19.37 17.32
CA TRP A 49 -6.39 -19.70 18.74
C TRP A 49 -6.28 -18.46 19.63
N ALA A 50 -5.37 -17.54 19.32
CA ALA A 50 -5.20 -16.28 20.04
C ALA A 50 -6.46 -15.39 19.92
N THR A 51 -7.00 -15.23 18.71
CA THR A 51 -8.21 -14.43 18.46
C THR A 51 -9.42 -14.95 19.22
N LEU A 52 -9.68 -16.27 19.19
CA LEU A 52 -10.81 -16.87 19.92
C LEU A 52 -10.73 -16.61 21.44
N ARG A 53 -9.52 -16.59 22.00
CA ARG A 53 -9.30 -16.30 23.43
C ARG A 53 -9.61 -14.85 23.77
N ILE A 54 -9.22 -13.92 22.92
CA ILE A 54 -9.48 -12.49 23.10
C ILE A 54 -10.98 -12.23 23.00
N GLN A 55 -11.64 -12.75 21.96
CA GLN A 55 -13.09 -12.58 21.78
C GLN A 55 -13.88 -13.17 22.95
N LYS A 56 -13.45 -14.29 23.52
CA LYS A 56 -14.08 -14.85 24.73
C LYS A 56 -13.96 -13.88 25.92
N SER A 57 -12.76 -13.33 26.15
CA SER A 57 -12.52 -12.33 27.22
C SER A 57 -13.32 -11.05 26.99
N SER A 58 -13.38 -10.55 25.75
CA SER A 58 -14.14 -9.35 25.41
C SER A 58 -15.64 -9.56 25.53
N LYS A 59 -16.17 -10.73 25.14
CA LYS A 59 -17.59 -11.08 25.35
C LYS A 59 -17.94 -11.10 26.83
N GLU A 60 -17.08 -11.68 27.67
CA GLU A 60 -17.25 -11.68 29.13
C GLU A 60 -17.28 -10.23 29.68
N GLU A 61 -16.45 -9.35 29.13
CA GLU A 61 -16.39 -7.92 29.50
C GLU A 61 -17.57 -7.08 28.94
N GLU A 62 -18.06 -7.39 27.74
CA GLU A 62 -19.24 -6.75 27.12
C GLU A 62 -20.54 -7.15 27.84
N THR A 63 -20.67 -8.41 28.28
CA THR A 63 -21.80 -8.82 29.16
C THR A 63 -21.84 -8.06 30.48
N LEU A 64 -20.72 -7.50 30.93
CA LEU A 64 -20.64 -6.62 32.10
C LEU A 64 -20.91 -5.14 31.79
N LYS A 65 -20.82 -4.73 30.52
CA LYS A 65 -20.91 -3.31 30.07
C LYS A 65 -22.20 -2.98 29.30
N HIS A 66 -23.16 -3.90 29.19
CA HIS A 66 -24.41 -3.66 28.47
C HIS A 66 -25.38 -2.73 29.26
N SER A 67 -24.99 -1.48 29.40
CA SER A 67 -25.87 -0.33 29.66
C SER A 67 -25.27 0.84 28.89
N SER A 68 -26.02 1.36 27.91
CA SER A 68 -25.72 2.50 27.02
C SER A 68 -24.75 2.27 25.84
N SER A 69 -25.30 1.97 24.65
CA SER A 69 -25.09 2.85 23.49
C SER A 69 -26.15 2.58 22.41
N ASN A 70 -27.02 3.57 22.19
CA ASN A 70 -27.75 3.72 20.93
C ASN A 70 -26.95 4.72 20.09
N GLY A 71 -26.95 4.54 18.77
CA GLY A 71 -26.14 5.26 17.79
C GLY A 71 -25.99 6.75 18.08
N LEU A 72 -24.74 7.20 18.21
CA LEU A 72 -24.39 8.37 19.01
C LEU A 72 -24.61 9.73 18.31
N ILE A 73 -24.78 9.78 16.98
CA ILE A 73 -25.04 11.04 16.26
C ILE A 73 -25.90 10.76 15.02
N GLN A 74 -27.08 11.37 14.96
CA GLN A 74 -27.94 11.40 13.78
C GLN A 74 -27.68 12.72 13.04
N ARG A 75 -27.26 12.62 11.78
CA ARG A 75 -26.95 13.79 10.97
C ARG A 75 -28.24 14.51 10.59
N ASP A 76 -28.27 15.81 10.88
CA ASP A 76 -29.21 16.74 10.27
C ASP A 76 -28.41 17.50 9.20
N ASP A 77 -28.80 17.40 7.93
CA ASP A 77 -28.19 18.14 6.80
C ASP A 77 -28.60 19.63 6.79
N SER A 78 -28.96 20.15 7.95
CA SER A 78 -29.36 21.53 8.17
C SER A 78 -28.20 22.46 7.85
N SER A 79 -28.50 23.53 7.10
CA SER A 79 -27.51 24.55 6.78
C SER A 79 -27.01 25.26 8.04
N LEU A 80 -25.79 25.82 7.97
CA LEU A 80 -25.20 26.67 9.01
C LEU A 80 -26.21 27.72 9.53
N GLU A 81 -26.92 28.38 8.61
CA GLU A 81 -27.94 29.38 8.89
C GLU A 81 -29.14 28.80 9.64
N LYS A 82 -29.53 27.56 9.33
CA LYS A 82 -30.67 26.90 9.95
C LYS A 82 -30.35 26.46 11.38
N GLU A 83 -29.24 25.76 11.63
CA GLU A 83 -28.90 25.31 13.00
C GLU A 83 -28.55 26.49 13.92
N ILE A 84 -27.83 27.49 13.42
CA ILE A 84 -27.50 28.69 14.23
C ILE A 84 -28.74 29.57 14.39
N GLY A 85 -29.56 29.72 13.35
CA GLY A 85 -30.83 30.46 13.40
C GLY A 85 -31.83 29.85 14.38
N GLU A 86 -32.02 28.52 14.37
CA GLU A 86 -32.87 27.80 15.33
C GLU A 86 -32.38 27.99 16.77
N ARG A 87 -31.05 28.00 17.00
CA ARG A 87 -30.47 28.25 18.33
C ARG A 87 -30.59 29.70 18.78
N ARG A 88 -30.58 30.65 17.85
CA ARG A 88 -30.69 32.09 18.12
C ARG A 88 -32.15 32.57 18.22
N GLY A 89 -33.11 31.81 17.69
CA GLY A 89 -34.50 32.26 17.58
C GLY A 89 -34.61 33.54 16.74
N ASN A 90 -35.37 34.53 17.20
CA ASN A 90 -35.56 35.83 16.52
C ASN A 90 -34.39 36.84 16.70
N ARG A 91 -33.29 36.47 17.37
CA ARG A 91 -32.16 37.38 17.61
C ARG A 91 -31.19 37.37 16.43
N ARG A 92 -31.38 38.31 15.50
CA ARG A 92 -30.40 38.65 14.45
C ARG A 92 -29.47 39.76 14.94
N GLY A 93 -28.20 39.72 14.54
CA GLY A 93 -27.32 40.90 14.55
C GLY A 93 -26.20 40.98 15.60
N ASP A 94 -25.82 39.92 16.31
CA ASP A 94 -24.62 39.92 17.18
C ASP A 94 -24.00 38.54 17.32
N PHE A 95 -22.73 38.44 17.72
CA PHE A 95 -22.07 37.18 18.07
C PHE A 95 -22.69 36.59 19.36
N ALA A 96 -23.04 35.30 19.36
CA ALA A 96 -23.50 34.60 20.55
C ALA A 96 -22.49 33.51 20.95
N LEU A 97 -22.15 33.43 22.24
CA LEU A 97 -21.28 32.36 22.77
C LEU A 97 -21.83 30.96 22.46
N SER A 98 -23.15 30.80 22.31
CA SER A 98 -23.79 29.55 21.93
C SER A 98 -23.44 29.06 20.52
N ASP A 99 -22.99 29.95 19.63
CA ASP A 99 -22.59 29.59 18.26
C ASP A 99 -21.34 28.70 18.25
N VAL A 100 -20.49 28.82 19.28
CA VAL A 100 -19.31 27.96 19.46
C VAL A 100 -19.72 26.49 19.54
N PHE A 101 -20.86 26.17 20.16
CA PHE A 101 -21.34 24.78 20.23
C PHE A 101 -21.68 24.19 18.87
N TYR A 102 -22.11 25.01 17.90
CA TYR A 102 -22.34 24.54 16.53
C TYR A 102 -20.99 24.10 15.91
N PHE A 103 -19.98 24.97 15.98
CA PHE A 103 -18.67 24.66 15.41
C PHE A 103 -17.97 23.50 16.14
N SER A 104 -18.11 23.41 17.45
CA SER A 104 -17.62 22.27 18.24
C SER A 104 -18.32 20.98 17.84
N LYS A 105 -19.67 20.98 17.72
CA LYS A 105 -20.44 19.84 17.22
C LYS A 105 -19.95 19.42 15.84
N LYS A 106 -19.90 20.35 14.87
CA LYS A 106 -19.45 20.09 13.50
C LYS A 106 -18.00 19.61 13.43
N GLY A 107 -17.13 20.13 14.30
CA GLY A 107 -15.75 19.68 14.43
C GLY A 107 -15.66 18.23 14.93
N ILE A 108 -16.46 17.87 15.94
CA ILE A 108 -16.54 16.49 16.45
C ILE A 108 -17.14 15.57 15.38
N GLU A 109 -18.24 15.95 14.74
CA GLU A 109 -18.85 15.21 13.62
C GLU A 109 -17.83 14.95 12.51
N SER A 110 -17.07 15.97 12.11
CA SER A 110 -16.03 15.84 11.08
C SER A 110 -14.89 14.90 11.46
N ILE A 111 -14.58 14.76 12.75
CA ILE A 111 -13.56 13.81 13.25
C ILE A 111 -14.12 12.39 13.30
N VAL A 112 -15.34 12.24 13.82
CA VAL A 112 -16.02 10.95 13.98
C VAL A 112 -16.32 10.32 12.62
N GLU A 113 -16.75 11.13 11.65
CA GLU A 113 -17.12 10.72 10.29
C GLU A 113 -15.97 10.88 9.28
N ASP A 114 -14.71 10.90 9.74
CA ASP A 114 -13.56 11.08 8.85
C ASP A 114 -13.29 9.85 7.98
N GLU A 115 -13.86 9.86 6.78
CA GLU A 115 -13.69 8.78 5.79
C GLU A 115 -12.32 8.78 5.09
N VAL A 116 -11.54 9.86 5.21
CA VAL A 116 -10.36 10.12 4.39
C VAL A 116 -9.06 9.94 5.17
N THR A 117 -8.86 10.64 6.29
CA THR A 117 -7.54 10.60 6.95
C THR A 117 -7.27 9.26 7.62
N GLN A 118 -8.31 8.54 8.03
CA GLN A 118 -8.21 7.17 8.54
C GLN A 118 -7.57 6.21 7.52
N ARG A 119 -7.72 6.49 6.20
CA ARG A 119 -7.12 5.69 5.11
C ARG A 119 -5.60 5.87 4.98
N PHE A 120 -5.04 6.87 5.67
CA PHE A 120 -3.60 7.12 5.76
C PHE A 120 -2.98 6.63 7.07
N SER A 121 -3.73 5.87 7.87
CA SER A 121 -3.27 5.22 9.09
C SER A 121 -3.36 3.70 8.95
N SER A 122 -2.54 2.96 9.69
CA SER A 122 -2.62 1.49 9.70
C SER A 122 -4.03 1.03 10.06
N GLU A 123 -4.54 0.02 9.36
CA GLU A 123 -5.86 -0.54 9.63
C GLU A 123 -5.90 -1.13 11.06
N GLU A 124 -6.91 -0.73 11.84
CA GLU A 124 -7.15 -1.31 13.15
C GLU A 124 -7.87 -2.64 13.00
N LEU A 125 -7.26 -3.70 13.53
CA LEU A 125 -7.80 -5.05 13.41
C LEU A 125 -8.72 -5.35 14.57
N VAL A 126 -9.91 -5.88 14.26
CA VAL A 126 -10.84 -6.45 15.25
C VAL A 126 -10.20 -7.65 15.99
N SER A 127 -9.28 -8.36 15.34
CA SER A 127 -8.53 -9.48 15.90
C SER A 127 -7.06 -9.13 16.12
N TRP A 128 -6.53 -9.38 17.32
CA TRP A 128 -5.12 -9.12 17.57
C TRP A 128 -4.21 -10.17 16.88
N ASN A 129 -3.29 -9.68 16.06
CA ASN A 129 -2.29 -10.46 15.32
C ASN A 129 -0.95 -10.62 16.08
N LEU A 130 -0.92 -10.38 17.39
CA LEU A 130 0.31 -10.39 18.22
C LEU A 130 1.37 -9.36 17.80
N LEU A 131 1.01 -8.37 16.99
CA LEU A 131 1.84 -7.20 16.70
C LEU A 131 1.34 -6.02 17.53
N THR A 132 2.20 -5.43 18.35
CA THR A 132 1.86 -4.26 19.18
C THR A 132 1.61 -3.00 18.35
N ARG A 133 2.18 -2.92 17.14
CA ARG A 133 2.10 -1.73 16.27
C ARG A 133 0.83 -1.63 15.42
N THR A 134 -0.02 -2.66 15.42
CA THR A 134 -1.30 -2.70 14.70
C THR A 134 -2.47 -2.78 15.68
N ASN A 135 -2.23 -2.51 16.97
CA ASN A 135 -3.24 -2.44 18.00
C ASN A 135 -2.95 -1.23 18.89
N ASN A 136 -3.81 -0.21 18.82
CA ASN A 136 -3.64 1.04 19.57
C ASN A 136 -4.07 0.90 21.05
N ASN A 137 -4.85 -0.13 21.40
CA ASN A 137 -5.38 -0.36 22.75
C ASN A 137 -4.84 -1.68 23.32
N PHE A 138 -3.51 -1.76 23.51
CA PHE A 138 -2.92 -2.91 24.19
C PHE A 138 -3.27 -2.88 25.69
N HIS A 139 -4.38 -3.51 26.04
CA HIS A 139 -4.67 -3.89 27.42
C HIS A 139 -4.06 -5.27 27.67
N TYR A 140 -3.44 -5.49 28.83
CA TYR A 140 -3.02 -6.82 29.24
C TYR A 140 -4.23 -7.76 29.23
N ILE A 141 -4.21 -8.77 28.35
CA ILE A 141 -5.35 -9.69 28.20
C ILE A 141 -5.14 -10.94 29.08
N SER A 142 -3.98 -11.61 28.99
CA SER A 142 -3.67 -12.78 29.84
C SER A 142 -2.18 -13.14 29.81
N LEU A 143 -1.69 -13.79 30.87
CA LEU A 143 -0.30 -14.27 30.98
C LEU A 143 0.09 -15.19 29.83
N ARG A 144 -0.80 -16.12 29.43
CA ARG A 144 -0.55 -17.07 28.33
C ARG A 144 -0.35 -16.35 27.00
N LEU A 145 -1.15 -15.32 26.74
CA LEU A 145 -1.06 -14.55 25.51
C LEU A 145 0.17 -13.64 25.50
N THR A 146 0.57 -13.10 26.66
CA THR A 146 1.84 -12.38 26.84
C THR A 146 3.04 -13.29 26.61
N ILE A 147 3.02 -14.53 27.10
CA ILE A 147 4.07 -15.53 26.82
C ILE A 147 4.13 -15.81 25.32
N LEU A 148 2.97 -16.05 24.67
CA LEU A 148 2.90 -16.27 23.22
C LEU A 148 3.45 -15.08 22.43
N TRP A 149 3.12 -13.86 22.84
CA TRP A 149 3.66 -12.64 22.27
C TRP A 149 5.19 -12.56 22.43
N GLY A 150 5.72 -12.86 23.62
CA GLY A 150 7.16 -12.88 23.89
C GLY A 150 7.91 -13.90 23.04
N VAL A 151 7.37 -15.13 22.93
CA VAL A 151 7.87 -16.15 21.98
C VAL A 151 7.82 -15.61 20.55
N GLY A 152 6.74 -14.95 20.17
CA GLY A 152 6.61 -14.33 18.86
C GLY A 152 7.62 -13.21 18.59
N VAL A 153 8.03 -12.44 19.59
CA VAL A 153 9.14 -11.47 19.48
C VAL A 153 10.45 -12.22 19.22
N ILE A 154 10.76 -13.26 19.99
CA ILE A 154 11.99 -14.05 19.80
C ILE A 154 12.03 -14.65 18.39
N VAL A 155 10.94 -15.24 17.93
CA VAL A 155 10.87 -15.82 16.57
C VAL A 155 11.03 -14.74 15.50
N ARG A 156 10.31 -13.62 15.60
CA ARG A 156 10.33 -12.56 14.57
C ARG A 156 11.68 -11.85 14.49
N TYR A 157 12.30 -11.55 15.62
CA TYR A 157 13.54 -10.76 15.66
C TYR A 157 14.81 -11.63 15.67
N GLY A 158 14.77 -12.80 16.32
CA GLY A 158 15.92 -13.70 16.43
C GLY A 158 16.08 -14.66 15.25
N ILE A 159 14.98 -15.04 14.58
CA ILE A 159 15.01 -16.04 13.50
C ILE A 159 14.59 -15.41 12.17
N LEU A 160 13.38 -14.85 12.09
CA LEU A 160 12.84 -14.37 10.81
C LEU A 160 13.59 -13.15 10.29
N LEU A 161 13.89 -12.15 11.13
CA LEU A 161 14.54 -10.92 10.68
C LEU A 161 15.95 -11.18 10.08
N PRO A 162 16.88 -11.90 10.72
CA PRO A 162 18.19 -12.18 10.13
C PRO A 162 18.11 -12.97 8.81
N LEU A 163 17.21 -13.96 8.75
CA LEU A 163 16.93 -14.74 7.55
C LEU A 163 16.45 -13.82 6.41
N ARG A 164 15.46 -12.97 6.69
CA ARG A 164 14.84 -12.06 5.73
C ARG A 164 15.80 -10.98 5.23
N VAL A 165 16.62 -10.42 6.12
CA VAL A 165 17.68 -9.47 5.74
C VAL A 165 18.70 -10.14 4.82
N SER A 166 19.10 -11.38 5.13
CA SER A 166 20.02 -12.15 4.29
C SER A 166 19.43 -12.41 2.91
N LEU A 167 18.17 -12.85 2.83
CA LEU A 167 17.48 -13.07 1.56
C LEU A 167 17.30 -11.79 0.75
N ALA A 168 16.95 -10.68 1.39
CA ALA A 168 16.82 -9.39 0.72
C ALA A 168 18.16 -8.91 0.17
N ALA A 169 19.24 -9.03 0.95
CA ALA A 169 20.59 -8.69 0.51
C ALA A 169 21.03 -9.55 -0.69
N ILE A 170 20.79 -10.87 -0.65
CA ILE A 170 21.08 -11.78 -1.75
C ILE A 170 20.25 -11.42 -3.00
N GLY A 171 18.94 -11.24 -2.85
CA GLY A 171 18.04 -10.91 -3.96
C GLY A 171 18.39 -9.59 -4.64
N LEU A 172 18.69 -8.55 -3.87
CA LEU A 172 19.12 -7.24 -4.39
C LEU A 172 20.51 -7.29 -5.03
N SER A 173 21.45 -8.00 -4.43
CA SER A 173 22.80 -8.15 -4.99
C SER A 173 22.75 -8.93 -6.30
N TRP A 174 21.99 -10.02 -6.35
CA TRP A 174 21.79 -10.80 -7.57
C TRP A 174 21.05 -10.01 -8.66
N LEU A 175 20.13 -9.13 -8.26
CA LEU A 175 19.46 -8.22 -9.21
C LEU A 175 20.49 -7.31 -9.86
N VAL A 176 21.31 -6.62 -9.06
CA VAL A 176 22.32 -5.69 -9.57
C VAL A 176 23.36 -6.39 -10.45
N ILE A 177 23.87 -7.54 -10.00
CA ILE A 177 24.88 -8.31 -10.74
C ILE A 177 24.26 -8.88 -12.01
N GLY A 178 23.12 -9.57 -11.90
CA GLY A 178 22.46 -10.24 -13.01
C GLY A 178 22.03 -9.27 -14.10
N THR A 179 21.40 -8.14 -13.76
CA THR A 179 21.00 -7.15 -14.77
C THR A 179 22.19 -6.43 -15.39
N THR A 180 23.29 -6.27 -14.65
CA THR A 180 24.54 -5.75 -15.21
C THR A 180 25.15 -6.72 -16.22
N VAL A 181 25.20 -8.02 -15.91
CA VAL A 181 25.69 -9.06 -16.82
C VAL A 181 24.83 -9.12 -18.09
N VAL A 182 23.49 -9.14 -17.94
CA VAL A 182 22.55 -9.11 -19.07
C VAL A 182 22.71 -7.84 -19.91
N GLY A 183 23.09 -6.72 -19.28
CA GLY A 183 23.34 -5.46 -19.96
C GLY A 183 24.47 -5.51 -20.99
N PHE A 184 25.45 -6.41 -20.84
CA PHE A 184 26.53 -6.61 -21.82
C PHE A 184 26.09 -7.44 -23.04
N ILE A 185 24.92 -8.07 -22.99
CA ILE A 185 24.39 -8.88 -24.09
C ILE A 185 23.77 -7.93 -25.13
N PRO A 186 24.04 -8.15 -26.44
CA PRO A 186 23.37 -7.41 -27.52
C PRO A 186 21.85 -7.56 -27.46
N ASN A 187 21.11 -6.60 -28.04
CA ASN A 187 19.66 -6.65 -28.06
C ASN A 187 19.16 -7.78 -28.99
N CYS A 188 18.92 -8.95 -28.41
CA CYS A 188 18.40 -10.13 -29.07
C CYS A 188 17.42 -10.87 -28.15
N TRP A 189 16.75 -11.90 -28.67
CA TRP A 189 15.78 -12.69 -27.91
C TRP A 189 16.36 -13.30 -26.63
N LEU A 190 17.65 -13.66 -26.65
CA LEU A 190 18.35 -14.23 -25.50
C LEU A 190 18.50 -13.21 -24.36
N LYS A 191 18.75 -11.94 -24.68
CA LYS A 191 18.82 -10.85 -23.70
C LYS A 191 17.47 -10.67 -23.00
N ASP A 192 16.38 -10.65 -23.78
CA ASP A 192 15.03 -10.49 -23.23
C ASP A 192 14.67 -11.66 -22.31
N TRP A 193 14.94 -12.89 -22.74
CA TRP A 193 14.68 -14.09 -21.94
C TRP A 193 15.51 -14.13 -20.65
N LEU A 194 16.82 -13.86 -20.72
CA LEU A 194 17.69 -13.80 -19.55
C LEU A 194 17.30 -12.66 -18.61
N SER A 195 16.95 -11.49 -19.15
CA SER A 195 16.46 -10.35 -18.37
C SER A 195 15.22 -10.73 -17.57
N GLU A 196 14.22 -11.32 -18.22
CA GLU A 196 13.00 -11.76 -17.56
C GLU A 196 13.29 -12.81 -16.47
N LEU A 197 14.13 -13.81 -16.77
CA LEU A 197 14.54 -14.84 -15.81
C LEU A 197 15.22 -14.24 -14.57
N VAL A 198 16.19 -13.34 -14.77
CA VAL A 198 16.93 -12.68 -13.67
C VAL A 198 15.98 -11.86 -12.81
N HIS A 199 15.14 -11.03 -13.41
CA HIS A 199 14.21 -10.19 -12.67
C HIS A 199 13.24 -11.04 -11.85
N VAL A 200 12.54 -12.00 -12.49
CA VAL A 200 11.56 -12.86 -11.80
C VAL A 200 12.21 -13.64 -10.66
N MET A 201 13.40 -14.19 -10.86
CA MET A 201 14.16 -14.88 -9.83
C MET A 201 14.47 -13.96 -8.64
N CYS A 202 15.02 -12.76 -8.89
CA CYS A 202 15.33 -11.78 -7.85
C CYS A 202 14.09 -11.35 -7.07
N TYR A 203 13.00 -11.03 -7.75
CA TYR A 203 11.75 -10.64 -7.09
C TYR A 203 11.14 -11.78 -6.29
N ARG A 204 11.24 -13.03 -6.76
CA ARG A 204 10.87 -14.23 -6.00
C ARG A 204 11.69 -14.40 -4.73
N ILE A 205 12.98 -14.09 -4.77
CA ILE A 205 13.86 -14.15 -3.59
C ILE A 205 13.50 -13.01 -2.62
N CYS A 206 13.34 -11.78 -3.11
CA CYS A 206 12.92 -10.64 -2.29
C CYS A 206 11.56 -10.86 -1.63
N ALA A 207 10.58 -11.43 -2.35
CA ALA A 207 9.27 -11.78 -1.81
C ALA A 207 9.37 -12.86 -0.73
N ARG A 208 10.22 -13.88 -0.91
CA ARG A 208 10.51 -14.86 0.16
C ARG A 208 11.19 -14.20 1.37
N GLY A 209 12.01 -13.17 1.14
CA GLY A 209 12.56 -12.28 2.18
C GLY A 209 11.49 -11.44 2.93
N LEU A 210 10.25 -11.42 2.48
CA LEU A 210 9.10 -10.88 3.22
C LEU A 210 8.17 -11.98 3.75
N SER A 211 8.53 -13.25 3.54
CA SER A 211 7.64 -14.40 3.68
C SER A 211 6.30 -14.15 2.97
N ALA A 212 6.38 -13.58 1.77
CA ALA A 212 5.20 -13.23 1.01
C ALA A 212 4.48 -14.49 0.51
N THR A 213 3.18 -14.57 0.76
CA THR A 213 2.29 -15.58 0.17
C THR A 213 1.33 -14.84 -0.74
N ILE A 214 1.48 -15.05 -2.05
CA ILE A 214 0.76 -14.28 -3.08
C ILE A 214 -0.17 -15.22 -3.84
N HIS A 215 -1.46 -14.96 -3.75
CA HIS A 215 -2.48 -15.70 -4.48
C HIS A 215 -2.87 -14.94 -5.73
N TYR A 216 -2.46 -15.46 -6.88
CA TYR A 216 -2.76 -14.85 -8.17
C TYR A 216 -4.01 -15.47 -8.78
N HIS A 217 -4.95 -14.62 -9.16
CA HIS A 217 -6.21 -14.98 -9.75
C HIS A 217 -6.30 -14.45 -11.18
N ASN A 218 -6.97 -15.20 -12.05
CA ASN A 218 -7.31 -14.80 -13.42
C ASN A 218 -6.08 -14.46 -14.28
N ARG A 219 -5.04 -15.30 -14.20
CA ARG A 219 -3.73 -15.10 -14.87
C ARG A 219 -3.82 -14.95 -16.39
N GLU A 220 -4.90 -15.37 -17.02
CA GLU A 220 -5.21 -15.15 -18.42
C GLU A 220 -5.30 -13.65 -18.80
N ASN A 221 -5.64 -12.79 -17.83
CA ASN A 221 -5.77 -11.34 -18.01
C ASN A 221 -4.48 -10.57 -17.70
N LYS A 222 -3.35 -11.25 -17.56
CA LYS A 222 -2.07 -10.60 -17.25
C LYS A 222 -1.74 -9.45 -18.21
N PRO A 223 -1.12 -8.37 -17.70
CA PRO A 223 -0.62 -7.28 -18.53
C PRO A 223 0.30 -7.77 -19.64
N LYS A 224 0.01 -7.34 -20.88
CA LYS A 224 0.77 -7.73 -22.08
C LYS A 224 1.71 -6.61 -22.52
N LYS A 225 2.73 -6.97 -23.30
CA LYS A 225 3.68 -6.02 -23.90
C LYS A 225 2.95 -4.91 -24.67
N GLY A 226 3.46 -3.68 -24.58
CA GLY A 226 2.81 -2.50 -25.17
C GLY A 226 1.47 -2.10 -24.52
N GLY A 227 1.24 -2.51 -23.28
CA GLY A 227 0.08 -2.15 -22.46
C GLY A 227 0.45 -1.39 -21.18
N ILE A 228 -0.57 -1.04 -20.39
CA ILE A 228 -0.43 -0.29 -19.14
C ILE A 228 -1.07 -1.11 -18.01
N CYS A 229 -0.27 -1.56 -17.05
CA CYS A 229 -0.76 -2.17 -15.82
C CYS A 229 -1.12 -1.08 -14.82
N VAL A 230 -2.38 -1.06 -14.37
CA VAL A 230 -2.88 -0.12 -13.36
C VAL A 230 -3.29 -0.90 -12.13
N ALA A 231 -2.75 -0.54 -10.96
CA ALA A 231 -3.10 -1.20 -9.70
C ALA A 231 -3.38 -0.19 -8.57
N ASN A 232 -4.18 -0.59 -7.58
CA ASN A 232 -4.26 0.12 -6.31
C ASN A 232 -2.92 0.02 -5.55
N HIS A 233 -2.63 1.00 -4.69
CA HIS A 233 -1.30 1.19 -4.13
C HIS A 233 -1.28 1.28 -2.61
N THR A 234 -0.65 0.28 -1.99
CA THR A 234 -0.53 0.19 -0.52
C THR A 234 0.91 0.35 -0.06
N SER A 235 1.87 -0.05 -0.90
CA SER A 235 3.27 -0.12 -0.51
C SER A 235 4.24 -0.09 -1.69
N PRO A 236 5.48 0.40 -1.50
CA PRO A 236 6.56 0.17 -2.44
C PRO A 236 6.81 -1.32 -2.78
N ILE A 237 6.48 -2.24 -1.86
CA ILE A 237 6.63 -3.68 -2.12
C ILE A 237 5.61 -4.20 -3.14
N ASP A 238 4.56 -3.45 -3.48
CA ASP A 238 3.58 -3.81 -4.51
C ASP A 238 4.29 -4.14 -5.84
N VAL A 239 5.40 -3.47 -6.13
CA VAL A 239 6.26 -3.77 -7.28
C VAL A 239 6.86 -5.18 -7.20
N VAL A 240 7.37 -5.57 -6.03
CA VAL A 240 7.95 -6.91 -5.79
C VAL A 240 6.86 -7.99 -5.84
N ILE A 241 5.66 -7.67 -5.35
CA ILE A 241 4.49 -8.55 -5.41
C ILE A 241 4.08 -8.77 -6.86
N LEU A 242 3.88 -7.73 -7.66
CA LEU A 242 3.46 -7.90 -9.05
C LEU A 242 4.56 -8.52 -9.92
N ALA A 243 5.81 -8.10 -9.73
CA ALA A 243 6.93 -8.58 -10.54
C ALA A 243 7.36 -10.03 -10.23
N ASN A 244 6.71 -10.70 -9.27
CA ASN A 244 6.88 -12.14 -9.06
C ASN A 244 6.25 -12.99 -10.17
N ASP A 245 5.26 -12.45 -10.87
CA ASP A 245 4.41 -13.20 -11.80
C ASP A 245 4.36 -12.59 -13.22
N GLY A 246 5.21 -11.60 -13.50
CA GLY A 246 5.41 -11.01 -14.83
C GLY A 246 6.44 -9.88 -14.82
N GLY A 247 6.97 -9.54 -15.99
CA GLY A 247 7.89 -8.41 -16.16
C GLY A 247 7.15 -7.08 -16.37
N TYR A 248 7.63 -6.01 -15.72
CA TYR A 248 7.05 -4.68 -15.83
C TYR A 248 8.14 -3.63 -16.08
N ALA A 249 7.86 -2.69 -16.98
CA ALA A 249 8.58 -1.44 -17.03
C ALA A 249 8.07 -0.55 -15.89
N MET A 250 8.98 -0.03 -15.07
CA MET A 250 8.59 0.76 -13.89
C MET A 250 8.66 2.23 -14.26
N VAL A 251 7.79 3.02 -13.67
CA VAL A 251 7.78 4.48 -13.81
C VAL A 251 8.06 5.10 -12.46
N GLY A 252 9.02 6.02 -12.38
CA GLY A 252 9.28 6.71 -11.12
C GLY A 252 10.30 7.84 -11.23
N GLN A 253 10.60 8.46 -10.10
CA GLN A 253 11.64 9.48 -10.03
C GLN A 253 13.03 8.84 -9.93
N VAL A 254 14.05 9.49 -10.48
CA VAL A 254 15.45 9.14 -10.23
C VAL A 254 15.79 9.39 -8.75
N HIS A 255 16.47 8.44 -8.13
CA HIS A 255 16.97 8.52 -6.76
C HIS A 255 18.49 8.39 -6.70
N GLY A 256 19.10 8.97 -5.67
CA GLY A 256 20.52 8.79 -5.34
C GLY A 256 20.78 7.55 -4.47
N GLY A 257 22.02 7.43 -3.97
CA GLY A 257 22.42 6.39 -3.02
C GLY A 257 22.23 4.95 -3.55
N LEU A 258 21.93 4.02 -2.63
CA LEU A 258 21.70 2.60 -2.94
C LEU A 258 20.54 2.40 -3.93
N MET A 259 19.45 3.15 -3.78
CA MET A 259 18.31 3.08 -4.70
C MET A 259 18.72 3.48 -6.12
N GLY A 260 19.55 4.51 -6.26
CA GLY A 260 20.10 4.91 -7.56
C GLY A 260 20.98 3.83 -8.20
N VAL A 261 21.76 3.08 -7.40
CA VAL A 261 22.55 1.94 -7.90
C VAL A 261 21.63 0.86 -8.47
N VAL A 262 20.59 0.49 -7.73
CA VAL A 262 19.59 -0.49 -8.17
C VAL A 262 18.88 -0.01 -9.43
N GLN A 263 18.38 1.23 -9.47
CA GLN A 263 17.72 1.81 -10.65
C GLN A 263 18.63 1.77 -11.89
N ARG A 264 19.89 2.18 -11.77
CA ARG A 264 20.86 2.15 -12.88
C ARG A 264 21.13 0.73 -13.37
N ALA A 265 21.23 -0.23 -12.45
CA ALA A 265 21.45 -1.63 -12.82
C ALA A 265 20.24 -2.20 -13.58
N MET A 266 19.03 -1.89 -13.16
CA MET A 266 17.80 -2.41 -13.78
C MET A 266 17.57 -1.87 -15.20
N VAL A 267 17.88 -0.59 -15.44
CA VAL A 267 17.75 0.05 -16.77
C VAL A 267 18.61 -0.65 -17.84
N ARG A 268 19.73 -1.25 -17.45
CA ARG A 268 20.61 -1.99 -18.38
C ARG A 268 19.95 -3.24 -18.96
N ALA A 269 19.00 -3.84 -18.24
CA ALA A 269 18.36 -5.09 -18.62
C ALA A 269 16.91 -4.90 -19.11
N CYS A 270 16.22 -3.85 -18.67
CA CYS A 270 14.85 -3.53 -19.08
C CYS A 270 14.66 -2.01 -19.19
N PRO A 271 13.92 -1.50 -20.19
CA PRO A 271 13.70 -0.06 -20.39
C PRO A 271 12.70 0.51 -19.35
N HIS A 272 13.11 0.60 -18.09
CA HIS A 272 12.37 1.33 -17.06
C HIS A 272 12.43 2.84 -17.33
N ILE A 273 11.36 3.55 -16.98
CA ILE A 273 11.19 4.98 -17.26
C ILE A 273 11.43 5.75 -15.95
N TRP A 274 12.59 6.39 -15.85
CA TRP A 274 12.92 7.24 -14.71
C TRP A 274 12.95 8.70 -15.14
N PHE A 275 12.27 9.54 -14.36
CA PHE A 275 12.21 10.98 -14.60
C PHE A 275 13.04 11.73 -13.58
N GLU A 276 13.69 12.79 -14.03
CA GLU A 276 14.27 13.75 -13.11
C GLU A 276 13.17 14.57 -12.40
N ARG A 277 13.48 15.09 -11.21
CA ARG A 277 12.51 15.88 -10.43
C ARG A 277 12.01 17.12 -11.20
N ALA A 278 12.84 17.70 -12.05
CA ALA A 278 12.46 18.83 -12.91
C ALA A 278 11.49 18.38 -14.02
N GLU A 279 11.80 17.27 -14.70
CA GLU A 279 10.97 16.70 -15.77
C GLU A 279 9.59 16.27 -15.28
N MET A 280 9.47 15.77 -14.05
CA MET A 280 8.18 15.38 -13.46
C MET A 280 7.18 16.54 -13.34
N LYS A 281 7.63 17.80 -13.43
CA LYS A 281 6.76 18.98 -13.45
C LYS A 281 6.15 19.22 -14.84
N ASP A 282 6.80 18.75 -15.90
CA ASP A 282 6.30 18.84 -17.27
C ASP A 282 5.42 17.64 -17.60
N ARG A 283 4.10 17.85 -17.47
CA ARG A 283 3.10 16.82 -17.77
C ARG A 283 3.14 16.38 -19.23
N HIS A 284 3.48 17.27 -20.16
CA HIS A 284 3.48 16.93 -21.58
C HIS A 284 4.63 15.97 -21.89
N LEU A 285 5.83 16.29 -21.42
CA LEU A 285 7.00 15.42 -21.56
C LEU A 285 6.77 14.03 -20.95
N VAL A 286 6.19 13.98 -19.74
CA VAL A 286 5.87 12.71 -19.06
C VAL A 286 4.90 11.89 -19.90
N THR A 287 3.77 12.48 -20.31
CA THR A 287 2.75 11.78 -21.11
C THR A 287 3.31 11.31 -22.45
N GLN A 288 4.14 12.11 -23.12
CA GLN A 288 4.75 11.76 -24.40
C GLN A 288 5.68 10.55 -24.26
N ARG A 289 6.62 10.55 -23.29
CA ARG A 289 7.52 9.40 -23.07
C ARG A 289 6.77 8.12 -22.74
N LEU A 290 5.71 8.21 -21.94
CA LEU A 290 4.86 7.05 -21.63
C LEU A 290 4.13 6.54 -22.88
N ARG A 291 3.62 7.45 -23.71
CA ARG A 291 2.95 7.11 -24.97
C ARG A 291 3.91 6.43 -25.95
N ASP A 292 5.12 6.95 -26.11
CA ASP A 292 6.15 6.37 -26.97
C ASP A 292 6.55 4.96 -26.51
N HIS A 293 6.60 4.72 -25.19
CA HIS A 293 6.84 3.38 -24.65
C HIS A 293 5.71 2.41 -24.94
N VAL A 294 4.45 2.82 -24.74
CA VAL A 294 3.26 1.99 -24.96
C VAL A 294 3.02 1.69 -26.44
N ASN A 295 3.42 2.60 -27.33
CA ASN A 295 3.34 2.40 -28.78
C ASN A 295 4.31 1.32 -29.28
N ASP A 296 5.45 1.11 -28.60
CA ASP A 296 6.35 0.00 -28.89
C ASP A 296 5.82 -1.31 -28.28
N LYS A 297 5.17 -2.12 -29.11
CA LYS A 297 4.55 -3.39 -28.71
C LYS A 297 5.55 -4.48 -28.31
N LYS A 298 6.86 -4.24 -28.44
CA LYS A 298 7.90 -5.17 -27.95
C LYS A 298 8.28 -4.92 -26.49
N LYS A 299 8.02 -3.72 -25.96
CA LYS A 299 8.39 -3.35 -24.59
C LYS A 299 7.43 -3.93 -23.55
N LEU A 300 7.96 -4.18 -22.36
CA LEU A 300 7.17 -4.63 -21.20
C LEU A 300 6.06 -3.62 -20.87
N PRO A 301 4.90 -4.09 -20.33
CA PRO A 301 3.86 -3.21 -19.87
C PRO A 301 4.39 -2.25 -18.81
N ILE A 302 3.97 -0.99 -18.87
CA ILE A 302 4.31 -0.02 -17.82
C ILE A 302 3.46 -0.30 -16.58
N LEU A 303 4.06 -0.28 -15.40
CA LEU A 303 3.35 -0.38 -14.12
C LEU A 303 3.12 1.02 -13.55
N ILE A 304 1.84 1.37 -13.37
CA ILE A 304 1.42 2.66 -12.81
C ILE A 304 0.48 2.44 -11.63
N PHE A 305 0.74 3.19 -10.56
CA PHE A 305 -0.11 3.31 -9.38
C PHE A 305 -0.80 4.69 -9.39
N PRO A 306 -1.94 4.83 -10.08
CA PRO A 306 -2.53 6.14 -10.38
C PRO A 306 -3.11 6.86 -9.16
N GLU A 307 -3.15 6.27 -7.97
CA GLU A 307 -3.47 6.98 -6.73
C GLU A 307 -2.42 8.06 -6.39
N GLY A 308 -1.17 7.87 -6.83
CA GLY A 308 -0.06 8.80 -6.57
C GLY A 308 0.42 8.84 -5.11
N THR A 309 -0.08 7.95 -4.26
CA THR A 309 0.36 7.76 -2.87
C THR A 309 0.02 6.34 -2.41
N CYS A 310 0.72 5.85 -1.39
CA CYS A 310 0.31 4.65 -0.67
C CYS A 310 -0.81 4.96 0.32
N ILE A 311 -1.78 4.04 0.42
CA ILE A 311 -2.91 4.03 1.38
C ILE A 311 -3.08 2.66 2.06
N ASN A 312 -3.88 2.58 3.12
CA ASN A 312 -3.96 1.42 4.01
C ASN A 312 -4.73 0.19 3.50
N ASN A 313 -4.96 0.06 2.19
CA ASN A 313 -5.60 -1.10 1.56
C ASN A 313 -7.05 -1.40 2.01
N THR A 314 -7.74 -0.42 2.61
CA THR A 314 -9.19 -0.51 2.92
C THR A 314 -10.06 0.19 1.87
N SER A 315 -9.45 1.02 1.04
CA SER A 315 -10.09 1.85 0.02
C SER A 315 -9.21 1.95 -1.22
N VAL A 316 -9.71 2.61 -2.26
CA VAL A 316 -8.95 3.08 -3.42
C VAL A 316 -9.21 4.58 -3.57
N MET A 317 -8.15 5.39 -3.60
CA MET A 317 -8.28 6.84 -3.81
C MET A 317 -8.56 7.19 -5.27
N MET A 318 -8.93 8.46 -5.52
CA MET A 318 -9.10 8.98 -6.88
C MET A 318 -7.85 8.73 -7.72
N PHE A 319 -8.07 8.13 -8.89
CA PHE A 319 -7.02 7.90 -9.88
C PHE A 319 -6.69 9.19 -10.65
N LYS A 320 -5.40 9.49 -10.79
CA LYS A 320 -4.93 10.63 -11.59
C LYS A 320 -5.20 10.36 -13.07
N LYS A 321 -5.94 11.27 -13.71
CA LYS A 321 -6.32 11.16 -15.14
C LYS A 321 -5.14 11.05 -16.12
N GLY A 322 -3.96 11.58 -15.77
CA GLY A 322 -2.81 11.60 -16.67
C GLY A 322 -2.39 10.22 -17.17
N SER A 323 -2.55 9.18 -16.35
CA SER A 323 -2.27 7.78 -16.72
C SER A 323 -3.25 7.22 -17.77
N PHE A 324 -4.41 7.85 -17.92
CA PHE A 324 -5.49 7.47 -18.83
C PHE A 324 -5.52 8.33 -20.11
N GLU A 325 -4.72 9.40 -20.15
CA GLU A 325 -4.51 10.24 -21.35
C GLU A 325 -3.41 9.70 -22.28
N ILE A 326 -2.62 8.73 -21.81
CA ILE A 326 -1.51 8.12 -22.56
C ILE A 326 -2.01 7.40 -23.83
N GLY A 327 -3.18 6.76 -23.72
CA GLY A 327 -3.72 5.86 -24.74
C GLY A 327 -3.21 4.42 -24.61
N GLY A 328 -3.86 3.49 -25.30
CA GLY A 328 -3.55 2.06 -25.24
C GLY A 328 -4.45 1.25 -24.30
N THR A 329 -4.12 -0.03 -24.13
CA THR A 329 -4.90 -0.96 -23.31
C THR A 329 -4.47 -0.89 -21.85
N ILE A 330 -5.42 -0.60 -20.96
CA ILE A 330 -5.24 -0.70 -19.52
C ILE A 330 -5.52 -2.13 -19.07
N TYR A 331 -4.64 -2.67 -18.24
CA TYR A 331 -4.79 -3.94 -17.55
C TYR A 331 -4.98 -3.64 -16.06
N PRO A 332 -6.22 -3.63 -15.56
CA PRO A 332 -6.48 -3.33 -14.16
C PRO A 332 -6.08 -4.51 -13.28
N VAL A 333 -5.49 -4.22 -12.13
CA VAL A 333 -5.07 -5.21 -11.14
C VAL A 333 -5.51 -4.77 -9.76
N ALA A 334 -6.23 -5.65 -9.06
CA ALA A 334 -6.60 -5.43 -7.66
C ALA A 334 -5.63 -6.20 -6.74
N ILE A 335 -5.09 -5.52 -5.74
CA ILE A 335 -4.23 -6.09 -4.70
C ILE A 335 -4.94 -5.91 -3.36
N LYS A 336 -5.25 -7.03 -2.69
CA LYS A 336 -5.77 -7.03 -1.32
C LYS A 336 -4.80 -7.76 -0.40
N TYR A 337 -4.24 -7.03 0.56
CA TYR A 337 -3.43 -7.56 1.64
C TYR A 337 -4.31 -8.10 2.76
N ASP A 338 -3.86 -9.17 3.41
CA ASP A 338 -4.48 -9.68 4.63
C ASP A 338 -3.73 -9.10 5.84
N PRO A 339 -4.33 -8.10 6.53
CA PRO A 339 -3.69 -7.43 7.66
C PRO A 339 -3.49 -8.34 8.88
N GLN A 340 -4.11 -9.53 8.92
CA GLN A 340 -3.94 -10.49 10.01
C GLN A 340 -2.50 -10.97 10.16
N PHE A 341 -1.70 -10.95 9.09
CA PHE A 341 -0.31 -11.42 9.12
C PHE A 341 0.72 -10.29 9.24
N GLY A 342 0.35 -9.10 8.80
CA GLY A 342 1.20 -7.93 8.84
C GLY A 342 0.56 -6.74 8.14
N ASP A 343 0.87 -5.55 8.65
CA ASP A 343 0.47 -4.30 8.02
C ASP A 343 1.43 -3.94 6.89
N ALA A 344 0.94 -4.04 5.65
CA ALA A 344 1.71 -3.72 4.45
C ALA A 344 1.82 -2.22 4.19
N PHE A 345 0.97 -1.40 4.79
CA PHE A 345 0.85 0.01 4.47
C PHE A 345 2.13 0.80 4.75
N TRP A 346 2.58 1.55 3.76
CA TRP A 346 3.65 2.51 3.94
C TRP A 346 3.15 3.93 4.20
N ASN A 347 3.23 4.35 5.46
CA ASN A 347 3.10 5.75 5.82
C ASN A 347 4.44 6.48 5.67
N SER A 348 4.68 7.05 4.49
CA SER A 348 5.89 7.83 4.18
C SER A 348 6.08 9.10 5.03
N ALA A 349 5.04 9.61 5.71
CA ALA A 349 5.17 10.74 6.63
C ALA A 349 5.72 10.32 8.00
N LYS A 350 5.55 9.04 8.38
CA LYS A 350 5.97 8.50 9.68
C LYS A 350 7.24 7.66 9.60
N TYR A 351 7.45 6.95 8.49
CA TYR A 351 8.54 5.99 8.35
C TYR A 351 9.33 6.20 7.07
N ASN A 352 10.66 6.29 7.21
CA ASN A 352 11.56 6.16 6.06
C ASN A 352 11.55 4.71 5.52
N MET A 353 12.12 4.51 4.33
CA MET A 353 12.10 3.20 3.65
C MET A 353 12.75 2.08 4.49
N VAL A 354 13.87 2.35 5.16
CA VAL A 354 14.58 1.33 5.96
C VAL A 354 13.75 0.92 7.18
N SER A 355 13.24 1.89 7.93
CA SER A 355 12.34 1.64 9.06
C SER A 355 11.08 0.90 8.63
N TYR A 356 10.51 1.27 7.49
CA TYR A 356 9.38 0.58 6.88
C TYR A 356 9.72 -0.87 6.53
N LEU A 357 10.82 -1.13 5.82
CA LEU A 357 11.24 -2.48 5.45
C LEU A 357 11.54 -3.34 6.68
N LEU A 358 12.17 -2.80 7.72
CA LEU A 358 12.35 -3.50 9.00
C LEU A 358 11.02 -3.83 9.66
N ARG A 359 10.02 -2.93 9.57
CA ARG A 359 8.65 -3.25 10.01
C ARG A 359 8.12 -4.45 9.22
N MET A 360 8.19 -4.44 7.89
CA MET A 360 7.73 -5.55 7.05
C MET A 360 8.45 -6.87 7.37
N MET A 361 9.77 -6.83 7.50
CA MET A 361 10.60 -8.00 7.82
C MET A 361 10.39 -8.52 9.25
N THR A 362 9.76 -7.73 10.13
CA THR A 362 9.37 -8.15 11.48
C THR A 362 7.87 -8.43 11.61
N SER A 363 7.09 -8.39 10.51
CA SER A 363 5.72 -8.94 10.46
C SER A 363 5.75 -10.47 10.52
N TRP A 364 4.60 -11.13 10.68
CA TRP A 364 4.57 -12.60 10.59
C TRP A 364 4.74 -13.08 9.16
N ALA A 365 3.94 -12.55 8.24
CA ALA A 365 4.04 -12.82 6.81
C ALA A 365 3.35 -11.70 6.04
N ILE A 366 3.63 -11.58 4.74
CA ILE A 366 2.91 -10.66 3.85
C ILE A 366 2.00 -11.49 2.95
N VAL A 367 0.73 -11.58 3.32
CA VAL A 367 -0.24 -12.37 2.56
C VAL A 367 -1.09 -11.42 1.73
N CYS A 368 -1.24 -11.72 0.45
CA CYS A 368 -2.09 -10.91 -0.43
C CYS A 368 -2.71 -11.74 -1.56
N ASN A 369 -3.81 -11.23 -2.07
CA ASN A 369 -4.45 -11.68 -3.28
C ASN A 369 -4.24 -10.63 -4.37
N VAL A 370 -3.90 -11.10 -5.56
CA VAL A 370 -3.70 -10.30 -6.78
C VAL A 370 -4.67 -10.81 -7.83
N TRP A 371 -5.64 -9.99 -8.21
CA TRP A 371 -6.56 -10.30 -9.30
C TRP A 371 -6.18 -9.52 -10.54
N TYR A 372 -5.95 -10.23 -11.64
CA TYR A 372 -5.82 -9.62 -12.97
C TYR A 372 -7.22 -9.49 -13.59
N LEU A 373 -7.69 -8.26 -13.77
CA LEU A 373 -9.02 -8.01 -14.34
C LEU A 373 -8.94 -7.95 -15.88
N PRO A 374 -10.08 -8.19 -16.58
CA PRO A 374 -10.13 -8.07 -18.03
C PRO A 374 -9.59 -6.72 -18.53
N PRO A 375 -8.84 -6.70 -19.65
CA PRO A 375 -8.28 -5.48 -20.21
C PRO A 375 -9.39 -4.49 -20.58
N MET A 376 -9.10 -3.21 -20.38
CA MET A 376 -10.02 -2.12 -20.64
C MET A 376 -9.39 -1.11 -21.60
N THR A 377 -10.17 -0.64 -22.56
CA THR A 377 -9.86 0.51 -23.41
C THR A 377 -10.89 1.62 -23.14
N GLN A 378 -10.52 2.85 -23.46
CA GLN A 378 -11.43 3.99 -23.42
C GLN A 378 -12.57 3.74 -24.44
N LYS A 379 -13.82 3.94 -24.00
CA LYS A 379 -15.00 3.79 -24.85
C LYS A 379 -15.22 5.04 -25.70
N GLU A 380 -16.01 4.91 -26.75
CA GLU A 380 -16.47 6.06 -27.54
C GLU A 380 -17.26 7.03 -26.65
N GLY A 381 -16.93 8.32 -26.70
CA GLY A 381 -17.55 9.36 -25.87
C GLY A 381 -17.12 9.38 -24.39
N GLU A 382 -16.29 8.44 -23.94
CA GLU A 382 -15.76 8.43 -22.57
C GLU A 382 -14.52 9.31 -22.49
N ASP A 383 -14.47 10.27 -21.55
CA ASP A 383 -13.25 11.06 -21.30
C ASP A 383 -12.24 10.32 -20.40
N ALA A 384 -11.03 10.88 -20.24
CA ALA A 384 -9.98 10.24 -19.44
C ALA A 384 -10.32 10.12 -17.94
N VAL A 385 -11.14 11.01 -17.40
CA VAL A 385 -11.57 10.99 -15.99
C VAL A 385 -12.62 9.90 -15.79
N GLN A 386 -13.61 9.81 -16.69
CA GLN A 386 -14.63 8.77 -16.70
C GLN A 386 -13.98 7.39 -16.86
N PHE A 387 -13.01 7.26 -17.78
CA PHE A 387 -12.26 6.02 -17.94
C PHE A 387 -11.46 5.65 -16.69
N ALA A 388 -10.77 6.61 -16.07
CA ALA A 388 -10.06 6.41 -14.82
C ALA A 388 -10.99 5.94 -13.70
N ASN A 389 -12.16 6.55 -13.58
CA ASN A 389 -13.17 6.17 -12.59
C ASN A 389 -13.71 4.75 -12.84
N ARG A 390 -14.02 4.39 -14.09
CA ARG A 390 -14.48 3.04 -14.42
C ARG A 390 -13.44 1.96 -14.07
N VAL A 391 -12.16 2.21 -14.37
CA VAL A 391 -11.06 1.31 -14.01
C VAL A 391 -10.88 1.22 -12.49
N LYS A 392 -10.93 2.37 -11.79
CA LYS A 392 -10.87 2.44 -10.34
C LYS A 392 -12.00 1.64 -9.68
N SER A 393 -13.25 1.85 -10.11
CA SER A 393 -14.42 1.15 -9.56
C SER A 393 -14.33 -0.35 -9.77
N ALA A 394 -13.83 -0.81 -10.92
CA ALA A 394 -13.60 -2.24 -11.16
C ALA A 394 -12.55 -2.84 -10.21
N ILE A 395 -11.43 -2.14 -9.98
CA ILE A 395 -10.40 -2.55 -9.03
C ILE A 395 -10.96 -2.57 -7.60
N ALA A 396 -11.70 -1.53 -7.21
CA ALA A 396 -12.28 -1.41 -5.88
C ALA A 396 -13.30 -2.52 -5.61
N GLN A 397 -14.20 -2.78 -6.57
CA GLN A 397 -15.18 -3.86 -6.50
C GLN A 397 -14.52 -5.23 -6.38
N GLN A 398 -13.53 -5.54 -7.23
CA GLN A 398 -12.85 -6.84 -7.20
C GLN A 398 -12.05 -7.06 -5.91
N GLY A 399 -11.42 -6.00 -5.39
CA GLY A 399 -10.63 -6.05 -4.16
C GLY A 399 -11.45 -5.96 -2.87
N GLY A 400 -12.76 -5.70 -2.93
CA GLY A 400 -13.57 -5.41 -1.74
C GLY A 400 -13.08 -4.14 -1.01
N LEU A 401 -12.74 -3.10 -1.77
CA LEU A 401 -12.21 -1.83 -1.29
C LEU A 401 -13.27 -0.74 -1.44
N VAL A 402 -13.31 0.20 -0.51
CA VAL A 402 -14.18 1.40 -0.63
C VAL A 402 -13.68 2.29 -1.76
N ASP A 403 -14.56 2.60 -2.72
CA ASP A 403 -14.26 3.49 -3.84
C ASP A 403 -14.41 4.96 -3.42
N LEU A 404 -13.30 5.69 -3.27
CA LEU A 404 -13.30 7.08 -2.82
C LEU A 404 -13.10 8.05 -3.99
N SER A 405 -13.83 9.17 -3.96
CA SER A 405 -13.68 10.30 -4.88
C SER A 405 -12.56 11.27 -4.48
N TRP A 406 -11.89 11.01 -3.35
CA TRP A 406 -10.92 11.92 -2.76
C TRP A 406 -9.51 11.74 -3.31
N ASP A 407 -8.78 12.86 -3.39
CA ASP A 407 -7.40 12.92 -3.84
C ASP A 407 -6.43 12.49 -2.73
N GLY A 408 -5.52 11.55 -3.02
CA GLY A 408 -4.49 11.11 -2.09
C GLY A 408 -3.52 12.22 -1.61
N GLY A 409 -3.49 13.38 -2.28
CA GLY A 409 -2.75 14.57 -1.87
C GLY A 409 -3.21 15.14 -0.52
N LEU A 410 -4.44 14.85 -0.09
CA LEU A 410 -4.97 15.21 1.22
C LEU A 410 -4.18 14.59 2.38
N LYS A 411 -3.36 13.56 2.12
CA LYS A 411 -2.41 13.00 3.09
C LYS A 411 -1.44 14.03 3.66
N ARG A 412 -1.11 15.07 2.90
CA ARG A 412 -0.07 16.07 3.24
C ARG A 412 -0.56 17.51 3.16
N ALA A 413 -1.57 17.78 2.34
CA ALA A 413 -2.09 19.13 2.16
C ALA A 413 -3.09 19.47 3.27
N LYS A 414 -2.96 20.67 3.84
CA LYS A 414 -4.05 21.26 4.63
C LYS A 414 -5.18 21.67 3.70
N VAL A 415 -6.40 21.75 4.24
CA VAL A 415 -7.53 22.39 3.56
C VAL A 415 -7.10 23.79 3.11
N LYS A 416 -7.39 24.13 1.85
CA LYS A 416 -7.04 25.45 1.28
C LYS A 416 -7.66 26.55 2.13
N ASP A 417 -6.91 27.62 2.34
CA ASP A 417 -7.37 28.73 3.17
C ASP A 417 -8.62 29.41 2.59
N THR A 418 -8.83 29.36 1.27
CA THR A 418 -10.06 29.83 0.62
C THR A 418 -11.33 29.15 1.15
N PHE A 419 -11.32 27.83 1.38
CA PHE A 419 -12.47 27.13 1.92
C PHE A 419 -12.75 27.49 3.38
N LYS A 420 -11.69 27.77 4.16
CA LYS A 420 -11.83 28.29 5.52
C LYS A 420 -12.43 29.69 5.50
N GLN A 421 -11.92 30.54 4.62
CA GLN A 421 -12.41 31.91 4.43
C GLN A 421 -13.86 31.94 3.97
N GLU A 422 -14.30 31.02 3.10
CA GLU A 422 -15.71 30.90 2.70
C GLU A 422 -16.63 30.57 3.89
N GLN A 423 -16.24 29.62 4.76
CA GLN A 423 -17.00 29.31 5.97
C GLN A 423 -17.01 30.49 6.95
N GLN A 424 -15.87 31.16 7.12
CA GLN A 424 -15.76 32.37 7.95
C GLN A 424 -16.63 33.51 7.40
N LYS A 425 -16.67 33.69 6.08
CA LYS A 425 -17.49 34.69 5.41
C LYS A 425 -18.99 34.40 5.61
N LYS A 426 -19.42 33.15 5.43
CA LYS A 426 -20.81 32.74 5.71
C LYS A 426 -21.22 33.05 7.15
N TYR A 427 -20.34 32.76 8.11
CA TYR A 427 -20.59 33.12 9.51
C TYR A 427 -20.62 34.64 9.73
N SER A 428 -19.69 35.37 9.13
CA SER A 428 -19.62 36.83 9.23
C SER A 428 -20.89 37.50 8.71
N CYS A 429 -21.41 37.08 7.55
CA CYS A 429 -22.66 37.61 6.97
C CYS A 429 -23.85 37.42 7.93
N MET A 430 -23.91 36.33 8.69
CA MET A 430 -24.97 36.12 9.68
C MET A 430 -24.85 36.99 10.93
N VAL A 431 -23.62 37.38 11.29
CA VAL A 431 -23.35 38.18 12.49
C VAL A 431 -23.53 39.68 12.19
N VAL A 432 -22.95 40.14 11.08
CA VAL A 432 -22.87 41.58 10.74
C VAL A 432 -24.01 42.02 9.81
N GLY A 433 -24.67 41.08 9.13
CA GLY A 433 -25.58 41.37 8.02
C GLY A 433 -24.83 41.46 6.68
N ASP A 434 -25.55 41.38 5.55
CA ASP A 434 -24.97 41.73 4.26
C ASP A 434 -24.86 43.26 4.19
N ASP A 435 -23.66 43.79 3.98
CA ASP A 435 -23.41 45.19 3.61
C ASP A 435 -23.92 45.46 2.17
N SER A 436 -25.21 45.23 1.92
CA SER A 436 -25.88 45.53 0.65
C SER A 436 -26.95 46.61 0.81
N SER A 437 -26.69 47.59 1.67
CA SER A 437 -27.49 48.80 1.81
C SER A 437 -26.58 50.02 1.94
N GLU A 438 -26.09 50.49 0.79
CA GLU A 438 -25.97 51.93 0.54
C GLU A 438 -27.30 52.46 -0.01
#